data_AF-A0AAI9YES0-F1
#
_entry.id   AF-A0AAI9YES0-F1
#
_cell.length_a   1.000
_cell.length_b   1.000
_cell.length_c   1.000
_cell.angle_alpha   90.00
_cell.angle_beta   90.00
_cell.angle_gamma   90.00
#
_symmetry.space_group_name_H-M   'P 1'
#
loop_
_entity.id
_entity.type
_entity.pdbx_description
1 polymer ?
#
loop_
_entity_poly.entity_id
_entity_poly.type
_entity_poly.pdbx_seq_one_letter_code
_entity_poly.pdbx_strand_id
1 'polypeptide(L)'
;MFLQQFSGCARFNRFANGQNIRMMSTVIGGSGRSYVMRQVLSYGGHDQIPIIFKAESQHESFIVKRVPRTFYDLSLRLAAEFASSRRLRMHIDCNLEEGVLIYPYYRSTLLSLIQDDDSEDSLPITERKKILRGTGEAIQELHTKGWIHCAPKELFEQISDEHWRHALAGASAIAENEVKQQPGLRSESNEQSTD
;
A
#
# COMPACT_ATOMS: atom_id res chain seq x y z
N MET A 1 -16.57 -0.80 25.42
CA MET A 1 -16.57 0.66 25.59
C MET A 1 -15.15 1.15 25.31
N PHE A 2 -15.05 2.23 24.54
CA PHE A 2 -13.88 2.79 23.84
C PHE A 2 -12.54 2.76 24.58
N LEU A 3 -11.46 2.56 23.81
CA LEU A 3 -10.29 3.46 23.68
C LEU A 3 -9.32 2.85 22.65
N GLN A 4 -9.45 3.22 21.36
CA GLN A 4 -8.33 3.09 20.41
C GLN A 4 -7.52 4.38 20.49
N GLN A 5 -6.33 4.23 21.04
CA GLN A 5 -5.37 5.28 21.29
C GLN A 5 -4.84 5.80 19.95
N PHE A 6 -5.14 7.06 19.65
CA PHE A 6 -4.46 7.84 18.62
C PHE A 6 -2.99 7.97 19.01
N SER A 7 -2.12 7.15 18.41
CA SER A 7 -0.69 7.45 18.36
C SER A 7 -0.46 8.33 17.15
N GLY A 8 -0.51 9.65 17.37
CA GLY A 8 0.05 10.60 16.43
C GLY A 8 1.52 10.27 16.18
N CYS A 9 1.90 10.12 14.91
CA CYS A 9 3.28 9.93 14.54
C CYS A 9 3.69 11.00 13.52
N ALA A 10 4.51 11.91 14.02
CA ALA A 10 5.59 12.65 13.38
C ALA A 10 5.33 13.28 11.99
N ARG A 11 5.34 14.62 12.02
CA ARG A 11 5.74 15.52 10.94
C ARG A 11 6.74 14.87 9.97
N PHE A 12 6.38 14.80 8.69
CA PHE A 12 7.33 14.62 7.59
C PHE A 12 8.23 15.85 7.50
N ASN A 13 9.30 15.86 8.30
CA ASN A 13 10.41 16.75 8.02
C ASN A 13 11.13 16.24 6.78
N ARG A 14 11.13 17.08 5.74
CA ARG A 14 12.16 17.09 4.70
C ARG A 14 13.52 17.13 5.40
N PHE A 15 14.25 16.01 5.37
CA PHE A 15 15.69 16.02 5.59
C PHE A 15 16.36 15.37 4.39
N ALA A 16 17.13 16.19 3.68
CA ALA A 16 18.21 15.76 2.82
C ALA A 16 19.21 14.92 3.63
N ASN A 17 19.89 13.99 2.94
CA ASN A 17 20.95 13.09 3.43
C ASN A 17 20.53 11.88 4.28
N GLY A 18 19.80 10.93 3.67
CA GLY A 18 19.79 9.55 4.12
C GLY A 18 20.98 8.79 3.53
N GLN A 19 21.97 8.43 4.36
CA GLN A 19 22.98 7.45 3.95
C GLN A 19 22.27 6.15 3.55
N ASN A 20 22.45 5.72 2.30
CA ASN A 20 21.96 4.43 1.83
C ASN A 20 22.67 3.33 2.60
N ILE A 21 22.07 2.85 3.69
CA ILE A 21 22.57 1.67 4.39
C ILE A 21 22.39 0.48 3.46
N ARG A 22 23.51 0.06 2.87
CA ARG A 22 23.60 -1.11 2.01
C ARG A 22 23.55 -2.36 2.89
N MET A 23 22.37 -2.95 3.00
CA MET A 23 22.19 -4.28 3.59
C MET A 23 22.41 -5.31 2.48
N MET A 24 23.06 -6.44 2.80
CA MET A 24 23.12 -7.62 1.93
C MET A 24 22.68 -8.82 2.74
N SER A 25 21.38 -9.06 2.72
CA SER A 25 20.73 -10.24 3.30
C SER A 25 19.79 -10.83 2.26
N THR A 26 19.50 -12.11 2.39
CA THR A 26 18.73 -12.86 1.39
C THR A 26 17.47 -13.42 2.03
N VAL A 27 16.35 -13.35 1.32
CA VAL A 27 15.11 -14.04 1.66
C VAL A 27 14.82 -15.05 0.56
N ILE A 28 14.42 -16.25 0.95
CA ILE A 28 13.90 -17.26 0.01
C ILE A 28 12.37 -17.17 0.04
N GLY A 29 11.76 -16.85 -1.09
CA GLY A 29 10.30 -16.88 -1.20
C GLY A 29 9.76 -18.31 -1.30
N GLY A 30 8.46 -18.46 -1.12
CA GLY A 30 7.74 -19.74 -1.22
C GLY A 30 7.80 -20.34 -2.62
N SER A 31 8.09 -19.53 -3.64
CA SER A 31 8.42 -20.04 -4.99
C SER A 31 9.80 -20.71 -5.09
N GLY A 32 10.62 -20.66 -4.04
CA GLY A 32 12.04 -21.04 -4.05
C GLY A 32 12.95 -19.97 -4.63
N ARG A 33 12.42 -18.84 -5.11
CA ARG A 33 13.21 -17.72 -5.63
C ARG A 33 13.97 -17.04 -4.48
N SER A 34 15.24 -16.74 -4.74
CA SER A 34 16.11 -15.99 -3.82
C SER A 34 16.06 -14.49 -4.12
N TYR A 35 15.82 -13.68 -3.10
CA TYR A 35 15.73 -12.23 -3.17
C TYR A 35 16.83 -11.59 -2.33
N VAL A 36 17.77 -10.91 -2.98
CA VAL A 36 18.87 -10.23 -2.29
C VAL A 36 18.43 -8.83 -1.93
N MET A 37 18.19 -8.56 -0.66
CA MET A 37 17.90 -7.22 -0.15
C MET A 37 19.14 -6.34 -0.33
N ARG A 38 18.97 -5.15 -0.90
CA ARG A 38 20.04 -4.19 -1.23
C ARG A 38 19.96 -2.89 -0.46
N GLN A 39 18.73 -2.42 -0.23
CA GLN A 39 18.46 -1.08 0.26
C GLN A 39 17.27 -1.12 1.20
N VAL A 40 17.39 -0.50 2.37
CA VAL A 40 16.26 -0.22 3.25
C VAL A 40 15.50 1.00 2.73
N LEU A 41 14.19 0.86 2.52
CA LEU A 41 13.32 1.94 2.05
C LEU A 41 12.46 2.55 3.16
N SER A 42 12.16 1.78 4.21
CA SER A 42 11.33 2.26 5.31
C SER A 42 11.58 1.47 6.59
N TYR A 43 11.38 2.15 7.72
CA TYR A 43 11.51 1.65 9.08
C TYR A 43 10.16 1.72 9.78
N GLY A 44 9.88 0.77 10.66
CA GLY A 44 8.65 0.65 11.42
C GLY A 44 8.82 1.03 12.88
N GLY A 45 7.79 1.67 13.44
CA GLY A 45 7.65 1.95 14.87
C GLY A 45 8.69 2.90 15.45
N HIS A 46 8.64 3.06 16.77
CA HIS A 46 9.61 3.87 17.52
C HIS A 46 11.01 3.22 17.54
N ASP A 47 11.05 1.89 17.41
CA ASP A 47 12.28 1.08 17.48
C ASP A 47 13.11 1.12 16.17
N GLN A 48 12.62 1.84 15.15
CA GLN A 48 13.30 2.01 13.86
C GLN A 48 13.75 0.67 13.24
N ILE A 49 12.86 -0.32 13.25
CA ILE A 49 13.15 -1.63 12.67
C ILE A 49 12.92 -1.56 11.15
N PRO A 50 13.88 -1.95 10.29
CA PRO A 50 13.66 -1.99 8.84
C PRO A 50 12.50 -2.92 8.46
N ILE A 51 11.49 -2.39 7.74
CA ILE A 51 10.28 -3.15 7.35
C ILE A 51 10.07 -3.23 5.84
N ILE A 52 10.59 -2.29 5.06
CA ILE A 52 10.48 -2.30 3.60
C ILE A 52 11.87 -2.20 3.00
N PHE A 53 12.16 -3.11 2.06
CA PHE A 53 13.44 -3.19 1.39
C PHE A 53 13.25 -3.24 -0.12
N LYS A 54 14.19 -2.66 -0.86
CA LYS A 54 14.41 -2.98 -2.25
C LYS A 54 15.28 -4.22 -2.33
N ALA A 55 14.85 -5.20 -3.10
CA ALA A 55 15.59 -6.42 -3.36
C ALA A 55 15.79 -6.64 -4.86
N GLU A 56 16.74 -7.51 -5.19
CA GLU A 56 17.03 -7.94 -6.56
C GLU A 56 16.91 -9.46 -6.65
N SER A 57 16.35 -9.95 -7.76
CA SER A 57 16.39 -11.35 -8.13
C SER A 57 16.36 -11.46 -9.65
N GLN A 58 17.23 -12.29 -10.23
CA GLN A 58 17.27 -12.52 -11.68
C GLN A 58 17.30 -11.23 -12.53
N HIS A 59 18.03 -10.19 -12.08
CA HIS A 59 18.11 -8.85 -12.71
C HIS A 59 16.85 -7.99 -12.65
N GLU A 60 15.81 -8.45 -11.94
CA GLU A 60 14.61 -7.68 -11.66
C GLU A 60 14.64 -7.12 -10.24
N SER A 61 13.99 -5.97 -10.04
CA SER A 61 13.82 -5.35 -8.72
C SER A 61 12.48 -5.75 -8.10
N PHE A 62 12.50 -5.92 -6.78
CA PHE A 62 11.33 -6.28 -5.98
C PHE A 62 11.27 -5.42 -4.71
N ILE A 63 10.08 -5.39 -4.11
CA ILE A 63 9.88 -4.87 -2.76
C ILE A 63 9.68 -6.06 -1.82
N VAL A 64 10.53 -6.14 -0.80
CA VAL A 64 10.38 -7.07 0.31
C VAL A 64 9.76 -6.30 1.47
N LYS A 65 8.61 -6.75 1.96
CA LYS A 65 7.91 -6.13 3.09
C LYS A 65 7.76 -7.14 4.22
N ARG A 66 8.34 -6.83 5.39
CA ARG A 66 8.10 -7.55 6.63
C ARG A 66 6.83 -7.04 7.27
N VAL A 67 5.95 -7.95 7.69
CA VAL A 67 4.66 -7.60 8.29
C VAL A 67 4.34 -8.49 9.50
N PRO A 68 3.62 -7.96 10.51
CA PRO A 68 3.04 -8.80 11.54
C PRO A 68 2.12 -9.88 10.97
N ARG A 69 1.98 -10.99 11.69
CA ARG A 69 1.24 -12.17 11.20
C ARG A 69 -0.20 -11.88 10.78
N THR A 70 -0.90 -11.03 11.53
CA THR A 70 -2.28 -10.62 11.21
C THR A 70 -2.39 -9.94 9.84
N PHE A 71 -1.42 -9.10 9.47
CA PHE A 71 -1.37 -8.46 8.16
C PHE A 71 -0.91 -9.41 7.06
N TYR A 72 -0.04 -10.37 7.39
CA TYR A 72 0.38 -11.43 6.47
C TYR A 72 -0.82 -12.27 6.02
N ASP A 73 -1.58 -12.82 6.97
CA ASP A 73 -2.74 -13.68 6.68
C ASP A 73 -3.86 -12.92 5.96
N LEU A 74 -4.05 -11.63 6.29
CA LEU A 74 -4.94 -10.75 5.55
C LEU A 74 -4.48 -10.55 4.10
N SER A 75 -3.19 -10.35 3.87
CA SER A 75 -2.63 -10.15 2.54
C SER A 75 -2.75 -11.41 1.67
N LEU A 76 -2.61 -12.61 2.26
CA LEU A 76 -2.86 -13.87 1.56
C LEU A 76 -4.32 -14.00 1.11
N ARG A 77 -5.27 -13.69 2.01
CA ARG A 77 -6.71 -13.71 1.68
C ARG A 77 -7.04 -12.75 0.55
N LEU A 78 -6.54 -11.52 0.63
CA LEU A 78 -6.69 -10.53 -0.45
C LEU A 78 -6.12 -11.05 -1.78
N ALA A 79 -4.91 -11.60 -1.79
CA ALA A 79 -4.32 -12.11 -3.03
C ALA A 79 -5.11 -13.28 -3.64
N ALA A 80 -5.63 -14.20 -2.82
CA ALA A 80 -6.47 -15.30 -3.28
C ALA A 80 -7.80 -14.80 -3.88
N GLU A 81 -8.44 -13.86 -3.22
CA GLU A 81 -9.75 -13.35 -3.64
C GLU A 81 -9.69 -12.47 -4.90
N PHE A 82 -8.57 -11.78 -5.10
CA PHE A 82 -8.34 -10.88 -6.23
C PHE A 82 -7.24 -11.39 -7.17
N ALA A 83 -7.05 -12.70 -7.27
CA ALA A 83 -6.01 -13.30 -8.11
C ALA A 83 -6.14 -12.93 -9.60
N SER A 84 -7.36 -12.62 -10.07
CA SER A 84 -7.64 -12.17 -11.44
C SER A 84 -7.58 -10.65 -11.63
N SER A 85 -7.37 -9.89 -10.56
CA SER A 85 -7.31 -8.43 -10.62
C SER A 85 -6.11 -7.97 -11.43
N ARG A 86 -6.35 -7.02 -12.33
CA ARG A 86 -5.28 -6.34 -13.08
C ARG A 86 -4.95 -4.95 -12.51
N ARG A 87 -5.71 -4.52 -11.49
CA ARG A 87 -5.65 -3.15 -10.95
C ARG A 87 -5.03 -3.10 -9.57
N LEU A 88 -5.23 -4.15 -8.78
CA LEU A 88 -4.67 -4.27 -7.44
C LEU A 88 -3.26 -4.84 -7.49
N ARG A 89 -2.32 -4.19 -6.79
CA ARG A 89 -0.95 -4.68 -6.66
C ARG A 89 -0.90 -5.75 -5.57
N MET A 90 -0.83 -7.00 -5.98
CA MET A 90 -0.65 -8.13 -5.07
C MET A 90 0.82 -8.52 -4.93
N HIS A 91 1.12 -9.21 -3.84
CA HIS A 91 2.42 -9.86 -3.70
C HIS A 91 2.49 -11.02 -4.70
N ILE A 92 3.66 -11.24 -5.27
CA ILE A 92 3.93 -12.30 -6.26
C ILE A 92 4.64 -13.50 -5.63
N ASP A 93 5.14 -13.33 -4.41
CA ASP A 93 5.77 -14.37 -3.61
C ASP A 93 5.66 -13.99 -2.12
N CYS A 94 5.88 -14.95 -1.23
CA CYS A 94 5.79 -14.76 0.22
C CYS A 94 6.71 -15.74 0.96
N ASN A 95 7.11 -15.42 2.19
CA ASN A 95 7.79 -16.35 3.08
C ASN A 95 7.07 -16.32 4.44
N LEU A 96 6.47 -17.46 4.79
CA LEU A 96 5.66 -17.60 6.00
C LEU A 96 6.50 -17.58 7.28
N GLU A 97 7.67 -18.22 7.26
CA GLU A 97 8.55 -18.34 8.42
C GLU A 97 9.10 -16.98 8.84
N GLU A 98 9.45 -16.15 7.86
CA GLU A 98 9.97 -14.80 8.07
C GLU A 98 8.87 -13.71 8.11
N GLY A 99 7.61 -14.05 7.83
CA GLY A 99 6.51 -13.08 7.77
C GLY A 99 6.70 -12.01 6.68
N VAL A 100 7.17 -12.43 5.50
CA VAL A 100 7.58 -11.56 4.40
C VAL A 100 6.65 -11.68 3.20
N LEU A 101 6.27 -10.54 2.63
CA LEU A 101 5.54 -10.44 1.36
C LEU A 101 6.44 -9.78 0.30
N ILE A 102 6.48 -10.34 -0.91
CA ILE A 102 7.30 -9.83 -2.01
C ILE A 102 6.40 -9.27 -3.11
N TYR A 103 6.63 -8.01 -3.48
CA TYR A 103 5.86 -7.31 -4.50
C TYR A 103 6.71 -6.92 -5.71
N PRO A 104 6.12 -6.80 -6.91
CA PRO A 104 6.78 -6.17 -8.05
C PRO A 104 7.27 -4.76 -7.68
N TYR A 105 8.46 -4.37 -8.13
CA TYR A 105 8.96 -3.01 -7.90
C TYR A 105 8.41 -2.03 -8.94
N TYR A 106 7.92 -0.88 -8.49
CA TYR A 106 7.59 0.25 -9.35
C TYR A 106 8.58 1.39 -9.10
N ARG A 107 9.01 2.05 -10.19
CA ARG A 107 10.06 3.08 -10.15
C ARG A 107 9.61 4.37 -9.45
N SER A 108 8.32 4.69 -9.52
CA SER A 108 7.73 5.86 -8.88
C SER A 108 6.45 5.49 -8.13
N THR A 109 5.97 6.45 -7.34
CA THR A 109 4.66 6.42 -6.71
C THR A 109 3.75 7.47 -7.35
N LEU A 110 2.43 7.35 -7.17
CA LEU A 110 1.52 8.42 -7.60
C LEU A 110 1.88 9.75 -6.93
N LEU A 111 2.25 9.74 -5.65
CA LEU A 111 2.65 10.94 -4.93
C LEU A 111 3.87 11.61 -5.55
N SER A 112 4.93 10.85 -5.87
CA SER A 112 6.11 11.43 -6.53
C SER A 112 5.77 11.99 -7.91
N LEU A 113 4.92 11.30 -8.69
CA LEU A 113 4.47 11.80 -9.99
C LEU A 113 3.66 13.10 -9.89
N ILE A 114 2.88 13.27 -8.82
CA ILE A 114 2.12 14.50 -8.55
C ILE A 114 3.04 15.61 -7.99
N GLN A 115 4.05 15.28 -7.19
CA GLN A 115 4.98 16.27 -6.65
C GLN A 115 5.95 16.79 -7.71
N ASP A 116 6.32 15.96 -8.69
CA ASP A 116 7.13 16.35 -9.84
C ASP A 116 6.31 17.19 -10.87
N ASP A 117 4.97 17.21 -10.74
CA ASP A 117 3.97 17.90 -11.59
C ASP A 117 4.00 19.44 -11.45
N ASP A 118 4.74 19.98 -10.47
CA ASP A 118 4.96 21.43 -10.25
C ASP A 118 5.99 22.04 -11.25
N SER A 119 6.42 21.27 -12.26
CA SER A 119 7.33 21.67 -13.35
C SER A 119 6.58 21.84 -14.68
N GLU A 120 7.21 22.41 -15.72
CA GLU A 120 6.57 22.52 -17.07
C GLU A 120 6.12 21.17 -17.65
N ASP A 121 6.60 20.04 -17.10
CA ASP A 121 6.26 18.67 -17.46
C ASP A 121 5.07 18.11 -16.66
N SER A 122 4.04 18.93 -16.46
CA SER A 122 2.85 18.50 -15.75
C SER A 122 2.16 17.31 -16.45
N LEU A 123 1.69 16.30 -15.70
CA LEU A 123 0.96 15.15 -16.24
C LEU A 123 -0.22 15.64 -17.07
N PRO A 124 -0.31 15.31 -18.37
CA PRO A 124 -1.41 15.74 -19.21
C PRO A 124 -2.76 15.32 -18.62
N ILE A 125 -3.78 16.17 -18.74
CA ILE A 125 -5.14 15.90 -18.21
C ILE A 125 -5.65 14.51 -18.61
N THR A 126 -5.33 14.05 -19.82
CA THR A 126 -5.65 12.70 -20.31
C THR A 126 -5.02 11.58 -19.47
N GLU A 127 -3.77 11.73 -19.04
CA GLU A 127 -3.10 10.77 -18.15
C GLU A 127 -3.66 10.85 -16.73
N ARG A 128 -3.94 12.07 -16.22
CA ARG A 128 -4.60 12.26 -14.92
C ARG A 128 -5.95 11.52 -14.88
N LYS A 129 -6.76 11.65 -15.94
CA LYS A 129 -8.05 10.94 -16.07
C LYS A 129 -7.90 9.42 -16.11
N LYS A 130 -6.86 8.89 -16.77
CA LYS A 130 -6.58 7.44 -16.78
C LYS A 130 -6.24 6.93 -15.38
N ILE A 131 -5.40 7.67 -14.63
CA ILE A 131 -5.05 7.34 -13.25
C ILE A 131 -6.31 7.32 -12.38
N LEU A 132 -7.09 8.40 -12.37
CA LEU A 132 -8.30 8.50 -11.56
C LEU A 132 -9.32 7.40 -11.90
N ARG A 133 -9.51 7.10 -13.19
CA ARG A 133 -10.38 6.00 -13.62
C ARG A 133 -9.86 4.65 -13.11
N GLY A 134 -8.57 4.36 -13.31
CA GLY A 134 -7.97 3.11 -12.84
C GLY A 134 -8.08 2.93 -11.33
N THR A 135 -7.86 4.00 -10.57
CA THR A 135 -8.06 4.02 -9.11
C THR A 135 -9.52 3.76 -8.73
N GLY A 136 -10.47 4.46 -9.35
CA GLY A 136 -11.90 4.26 -9.09
C GLY A 136 -12.37 2.85 -9.40
N GLU A 137 -11.95 2.28 -10.53
CA GLU A 137 -12.26 0.89 -10.90
C GLU A 137 -11.65 -0.11 -9.89
N ALA A 138 -10.44 0.14 -9.38
CA ALA A 138 -9.82 -0.72 -8.37
C ALA A 138 -10.58 -0.67 -7.03
N ILE A 139 -11.04 0.52 -6.63
CA ILE A 139 -11.85 0.70 -5.41
C ILE A 139 -13.21 0.02 -5.57
N GLN A 140 -13.87 0.20 -6.71
CA GLN A 140 -15.13 -0.48 -7.02
C GLN A 140 -14.97 -2.00 -6.97
N GLU A 141 -13.86 -2.54 -7.49
CA GLU A 141 -13.55 -3.97 -7.44
C GLU A 141 -13.45 -4.48 -5.99
N LEU A 142 -12.79 -3.72 -5.10
CA LEU A 142 -12.75 -4.03 -3.66
C LEU A 142 -14.16 -4.01 -3.05
N HIS A 143 -14.93 -2.95 -3.30
CA HIS A 143 -16.26 -2.75 -2.73
C HIS A 143 -17.25 -3.84 -3.16
N THR A 144 -17.18 -4.28 -4.42
CA THR A 144 -18.04 -5.35 -4.96
C THR A 144 -17.87 -6.66 -4.19
N LYS A 145 -16.72 -6.85 -3.54
CA LYS A 145 -16.41 -8.00 -2.71
C LYS A 145 -16.46 -7.73 -1.20
N GLY A 146 -17.00 -6.57 -0.80
CA GLY A 146 -17.14 -6.19 0.61
C GLY A 146 -15.85 -5.74 1.29
N TRP A 147 -14.81 -5.45 0.52
CA TRP A 147 -13.56 -4.90 1.05
C TRP A 147 -13.60 -3.38 1.08
N ILE A 148 -13.14 -2.80 2.18
CA ILE A 148 -13.03 -1.35 2.35
C ILE A 148 -11.56 -0.95 2.27
N HIS A 149 -11.24 0.00 1.41
CA HIS A 149 -9.92 0.61 1.38
C HIS A 149 -9.85 1.81 2.33
N CYS A 150 -9.14 1.67 3.44
CA CYS A 150 -8.87 2.79 4.36
C CYS A 150 -7.52 3.42 4.02
N ALA A 151 -7.53 4.53 3.29
CA ALA A 151 -6.34 5.34 3.07
C ALA A 151 -6.10 6.28 4.28
N PRO A 152 -4.86 6.37 4.81
CA PRO A 152 -4.55 7.34 5.86
C PRO A 152 -4.72 8.77 5.33
N LYS A 153 -5.37 9.63 6.11
CA LYS A 153 -5.64 11.02 5.73
C LYS A 153 -4.36 11.82 5.49
N GLU A 154 -3.32 11.45 6.23
CA GLU A 154 -1.97 12.02 6.18
C GLU A 154 -1.31 11.83 4.81
N LEU A 155 -1.79 10.90 3.97
CA LEU A 155 -1.33 10.76 2.59
C LEU A 155 -1.80 11.92 1.70
N PHE A 156 -3.02 12.42 1.92
CA PHE A 156 -3.58 13.52 1.13
C PHE A 156 -2.97 14.87 1.52
N GLU A 157 -2.53 15.03 2.77
CA GLU A 157 -1.87 16.25 3.25
C GLU A 157 -0.48 16.45 2.63
N GLN A 158 0.13 15.41 2.07
CA GLN A 158 1.42 15.47 1.39
C GLN A 158 1.33 15.96 -0.06
N ILE A 159 0.11 16.14 -0.58
CA ILE A 159 -0.15 16.61 -1.94
C ILE A 159 -0.22 18.14 -1.93
N SER A 160 0.80 18.80 -2.50
CA SER A 160 0.87 20.26 -2.64
C SER A 160 -0.15 20.79 -3.66
N ASP A 161 -0.36 20.07 -4.76
CA ASP A 161 -1.32 20.45 -5.79
C ASP A 161 -2.76 20.36 -5.26
N GLU A 162 -3.40 21.52 -5.15
CA GLU A 162 -4.76 21.64 -4.64
C GLU A 162 -5.82 20.94 -5.52
N HIS A 163 -5.63 20.91 -6.84
CA HIS A 163 -6.54 20.21 -7.75
C HIS A 163 -6.48 18.71 -7.54
N TRP A 164 -5.27 18.14 -7.41
CA TRP A 164 -5.10 16.72 -7.12
C TRP A 164 -5.64 16.35 -5.74
N ARG A 165 -5.39 17.20 -4.73
CA ARG A 165 -5.89 17.00 -3.37
C ARG A 165 -7.42 16.99 -3.33
N HIS A 166 -8.09 17.96 -3.96
CA HIS A 166 -9.56 17.99 -4.03
C HIS A 166 -10.13 16.84 -4.86
N ALA A 167 -9.51 16.50 -6.00
CA ALA A 167 -9.98 15.40 -6.84
C ALA A 167 -9.92 14.05 -6.11
N LEU A 168 -8.79 13.76 -5.44
CA LEU A 168 -8.60 12.52 -4.70
C LEU A 168 -9.46 12.48 -3.43
N ALA A 169 -9.59 13.58 -2.70
CA ALA A 169 -10.46 13.68 -1.53
C ALA A 169 -11.94 13.51 -1.93
N GLY A 170 -12.38 14.14 -3.03
CA GLY A 170 -13.73 13.98 -3.57
C GLY A 170 -14.02 12.54 -3.98
N ALA A 171 -13.09 11.89 -4.69
CA ALA A 171 -13.21 10.48 -5.06
C ALA A 171 -13.30 9.56 -3.82
N SER A 172 -12.48 9.81 -2.80
CA SER A 172 -12.51 9.06 -1.53
C SER A 172 -13.85 9.24 -0.80
N ALA A 173 -14.38 10.46 -0.73
CA ALA A 173 -15.64 10.74 -0.05
C ALA A 173 -16.85 10.10 -0.75
N ILE A 174 -16.86 10.09 -2.10
CA ILE A 174 -17.88 9.40 -2.89
C ILE A 174 -17.83 7.90 -2.59
N ALA A 175 -16.63 7.30 -2.63
CA ALA A 175 -16.42 5.89 -2.32
C ALA A 175 -16.89 5.52 -0.90
N GLU A 176 -16.58 6.34 0.12
CA GLU A 176 -17.04 6.12 1.49
C GLU A 176 -18.56 6.23 1.64
N ASN A 177 -19.20 7.16 0.92
CA ASN A 177 -20.65 7.36 1.00
C ASN A 177 -21.42 6.20 0.33
N GLU A 178 -20.90 5.65 -0.77
CA GLU A 178 -21.45 4.45 -1.40
C GLU A 178 -21.45 3.24 -0.45
N VAL A 179 -20.37 3.05 0.32
CA VAL A 179 -20.29 1.98 1.34
C VAL A 179 -21.33 2.17 2.45
N LYS A 180 -21.57 3.41 2.90
CA LYS A 180 -22.57 3.70 3.96
C LYS A 180 -24.02 3.48 3.49
N GLN A 181 -24.29 3.64 2.21
CA GLN A 181 -25.63 3.45 1.61
C GLN A 181 -25.97 1.97 1.36
N GLN A 182 -25.00 1.04 1.48
CA GLN A 182 -25.20 -0.41 1.30
C GLN A 182 -24.83 -1.19 2.58
N PRO A 183 -25.72 -1.27 3.58
CA PRO A 183 -25.40 -1.86 4.90
C PRO A 183 -25.14 -3.38 4.88
N GLY A 184 -25.38 -4.09 3.77
CA GLY A 184 -25.12 -5.53 3.62
C GLY A 184 -23.64 -5.91 3.49
N LEU A 185 -22.72 -4.94 3.42
CA LEU A 185 -21.26 -5.17 3.33
C LEU A 185 -20.54 -5.04 4.69
N ARG A 186 -21.28 -4.86 5.78
CA ARG A 186 -20.70 -4.85 7.13
C ARG A 186 -20.40 -6.29 7.52
N SER A 187 -19.12 -6.67 7.50
CA SER A 187 -18.65 -7.99 7.89
C SER A 187 -19.22 -8.39 9.26
N GLU A 188 -20.10 -9.39 9.26
CA GLU A 188 -20.42 -10.15 10.47
C GLU A 188 -19.15 -10.89 10.85
N SER A 189 -18.47 -10.40 11.89
CA SER A 189 -17.52 -11.21 12.64
C SER A 189 -18.31 -12.35 13.26
N ASN A 190 -18.19 -13.52 12.64
CA ASN A 190 -18.77 -14.77 13.08
C ASN A 190 -18.26 -15.10 14.49
N GLU A 191 -19.05 -14.77 15.53
CA GLU A 191 -18.93 -15.38 16.85
C GLU A 191 -19.49 -16.81 16.74
N GLN A 192 -18.66 -17.74 16.32
CA GLN A 192 -18.88 -19.14 16.67
C GLN A 192 -18.35 -19.35 18.09
N SER A 193 -19.26 -19.17 19.06
CA SER A 193 -19.12 -19.73 20.40
C SER A 193 -19.25 -21.24 20.29
N THR A 194 -18.15 -21.95 20.55
CA THR A 194 -18.19 -23.32 21.05
C THR A 194 -18.65 -23.28 22.50
N ASP A 195 -19.84 -23.83 22.77
CA ASP A 195 -20.10 -24.90 23.75
C ASP A 195 -21.61 -25.15 23.88
#